data_AF-A0A4R8G3Z0-F1
#
_entry.id   AF-A0A4R8G3Z0-F1
#
_cell.length_a   1.000
_cell.length_b   1.000
_cell.length_c   1.000
_cell.angle_alpha   90.00
_cell.angle_beta   90.00
_cell.angle_gamma   90.00
#
_symmetry.space_group_name_H-M   'P 1'
#
loop_
_entity.id
_entity.type
_entity.pdbx_description
1 polymer ?
#
loop_
_entity_poly.entity_id
_entity_poly.type
_entity_poly.pdbx_seq_one_letter_code
_entity_poly.pdbx_strand_id
1 'polypeptide(L)'
;MALGLYLVVVLICLLVVGGTVGLLMMVRTPRYRTEPNHLLQVFDRVLAGQATESEWHATVGYPIRHDAYLESVRRKAQQIMDEHGRPWQAAQGGSLLSRSGREELGVLRDELASRMIDKEGKREF
;
A
#
# COMPACT_ATOMS: atom_id res chain seq x y z
N MET A 1 -27.43 7.49 47.53
CA MET A 1 -27.42 6.54 46.39
C MET A 1 -27.13 7.22 45.04
N ALA A 2 -27.68 8.42 44.77
CA ALA A 2 -27.46 9.13 43.49
C ALA A 2 -26.00 9.58 43.24
N LEU A 3 -25.27 10.04 44.27
CA LEU A 3 -23.89 10.53 44.13
C LEU A 3 -22.91 9.44 43.66
N GLY A 4 -23.05 8.22 44.20
CA GLY A 4 -22.21 7.08 43.80
C GLY A 4 -22.46 6.67 42.34
N LEU A 5 -23.72 6.70 41.91
CA LEU A 5 -24.09 6.42 40.53
C LEU A 5 -23.54 7.48 39.57
N TYR A 6 -23.58 8.76 39.97
CA TYR A 6 -22.99 9.86 39.20
C TYR A 6 -21.48 9.70 38.99
N LEU A 7 -20.73 9.38 40.06
CA LEU A 7 -19.29 9.16 39.97
C LEU A 7 -18.93 7.99 39.05
N VAL A 8 -19.71 6.89 39.11
CA VAL A 8 -19.52 5.73 38.24
C VAL A 8 -19.76 6.10 36.77
N VAL A 9 -20.84 6.84 36.49
CA VAL A 9 -21.15 7.29 35.12
C VAL A 9 -20.07 8.23 34.58
N VAL A 10 -19.58 9.17 35.39
CA VAL A 10 -18.50 10.08 35.00
C VAL A 10 -17.20 9.32 34.71
N LEU A 11 -16.85 8.33 35.55
CA LEU A 11 -15.66 7.50 35.36
C LEU A 11 -15.74 6.69 34.05
N ILE A 12 -16.88 6.06 33.79
CA ILE A 12 -17.10 5.30 32.56
C ILE A 12 -17.04 6.23 31.35
N CYS A 13 -17.65 7.42 31.43
CA CYS A 13 -17.60 8.40 30.35
C CYS A 13 -16.16 8.83 30.04
N LEU A 14 -15.36 9.11 31.08
CA LEU A 14 -13.94 9.45 30.93
C LEU A 14 -13.13 8.31 30.33
N LEU A 15 -13.39 7.05 30.72
CA LEU A 15 -12.72 5.89 30.14
C LEU A 15 -13.09 5.67 28.68
N VAL A 16 -14.35 5.86 28.30
CA VAL A 16 -14.80 5.70 26.91
C VAL A 16 -14.21 6.82 26.04
N VAL A 17 -14.30 8.07 26.49
CA VAL A 17 -13.75 9.22 25.73
C VAL A 17 -12.22 9.17 25.70
N GLY A 18 -11.57 8.93 26.83
CA GLY A 18 -10.12 8.80 26.91
C GLY A 18 -9.60 7.59 26.12
N GLY A 19 -10.32 6.46 26.16
CA GLY A 19 -10.00 5.27 25.40
C GLY A 19 -10.15 5.47 23.89
N THR A 20 -11.21 6.13 23.45
CA THR A 20 -11.40 6.46 22.02
C THR A 20 -10.37 7.46 21.53
N VAL A 21 -10.08 8.53 22.28
CA VAL A 21 -9.01 9.49 21.96
C VAL A 21 -7.63 8.83 21.99
N GLY A 22 -7.36 7.98 22.97
CA GLY A 22 -6.12 7.22 23.09
C GLY A 22 -5.93 6.24 21.92
N LEU A 23 -6.99 5.52 21.54
CA LEU A 23 -7.00 4.67 20.35
C LEU A 23 -6.76 5.50 19.09
N LEU A 24 -7.41 6.66 18.96
CA LEU A 24 -7.23 7.58 17.83
C LEU A 24 -5.82 8.19 17.79
N MET A 25 -5.17 8.45 18.93
CA MET A 25 -3.78 8.90 18.96
C MET A 25 -2.80 7.76 18.67
N MET A 26 -3.12 6.54 19.11
CA MET A 26 -2.36 5.32 18.78
C MET A 26 -2.49 4.99 17.29
N VAL A 27 -3.63 5.32 16.67
CA VAL A 27 -3.78 5.45 15.23
C VAL A 27 -3.03 6.71 14.79
N ARG A 28 -1.68 6.66 14.82
CA ARG A 28 -0.77 7.64 14.24
C ARG A 28 -1.34 8.04 12.88
N THR A 29 -1.87 9.26 12.79
CA THR A 29 -2.45 9.92 11.60
C THR A 29 -2.58 9.00 10.39
N PRO A 30 -3.78 8.52 10.04
CA PRO A 30 -4.01 7.82 8.79
C PRO A 30 -3.93 8.87 7.68
N ARG A 31 -2.72 9.39 7.42
CA ARG A 31 -2.44 9.94 6.10
C ARG A 31 -2.66 8.76 5.20
N TYR A 32 -3.72 8.87 4.41
CA TYR A 32 -4.03 8.21 3.15
C TYR A 32 -2.74 8.04 2.29
N ARG A 33 -1.80 7.24 2.79
CA ARG A 33 -0.49 6.90 2.23
C ARG A 33 -0.59 5.47 1.72
N THR A 34 -1.71 5.21 1.04
CA THR A 34 -2.07 3.98 0.36
C THR A 34 -1.73 4.10 -1.13
N GLU A 35 -0.69 4.87 -1.50
CA GLU A 35 -0.10 4.82 -2.84
C GLU A 35 1.05 3.79 -2.92
N PRO A 36 2.05 3.79 -2.00
CA PRO A 36 3.17 2.84 -2.10
C PRO A 36 2.79 1.40 -1.76
N ASN A 37 1.97 1.20 -0.72
CA ASN A 37 1.50 -0.15 -0.35
C ASN A 37 0.58 -0.76 -1.42
N HIS A 38 -0.17 0.07 -2.13
CA HIS A 38 -1.03 -0.39 -3.22
C HIS A 38 -0.20 -0.79 -4.44
N LEU A 39 0.85 -0.02 -4.77
CA LEU A 39 1.83 -0.40 -5.79
C LEU A 39 2.50 -1.74 -5.46
N LEU A 40 2.95 -1.90 -4.21
CA LEU A 40 3.56 -3.14 -3.72
C LEU A 40 2.61 -4.33 -3.81
N GLN A 41 1.36 -4.17 -3.38
CA GLN A 41 0.36 -5.23 -3.46
C GLN A 41 0.07 -5.62 -4.91
N VAL A 42 -0.03 -4.66 -5.82
CA VAL A 42 -0.24 -4.95 -7.24
C VAL A 42 0.98 -5.67 -7.82
N PHE A 43 2.20 -5.24 -7.50
CA PHE A 43 3.41 -5.96 -7.95
C PHE A 43 3.45 -7.39 -7.42
N ASP A 44 3.13 -7.60 -6.15
CA ASP A 44 3.10 -8.94 -5.55
C ASP A 44 2.03 -9.83 -6.21
N ARG A 45 0.83 -9.30 -6.47
CA ARG A 45 -0.23 -10.00 -7.22
C ARG A 45 0.19 -10.33 -8.65
N VAL A 46 0.92 -9.44 -9.32
CA VAL A 46 1.44 -9.68 -10.68
C VAL A 46 2.49 -10.79 -10.66
N LEU A 47 3.39 -10.79 -9.67
CA LEU A 47 4.40 -11.84 -9.49
C LEU A 47 3.76 -13.19 -9.14
N ALA A 48 2.69 -13.18 -8.33
CA ALA A 48 1.89 -14.36 -8.01
C ALA A 48 1.05 -14.87 -9.19
N GLY A 49 0.99 -14.13 -10.31
CA GLY A 49 0.17 -14.47 -11.47
C GLY A 49 -1.33 -14.32 -11.25
N GLN A 50 -1.74 -13.60 -10.22
CA GLN A 50 -3.15 -13.39 -9.84
C GLN A 50 -3.68 -12.01 -10.23
N ALA A 51 -2.83 -11.11 -10.73
CA ALA A 51 -3.24 -9.77 -11.12
C ALA A 51 -3.92 -9.75 -12.50
N THR A 52 -5.01 -9.00 -12.58
CA THR A 52 -5.70 -8.71 -13.83
C THR A 52 -5.16 -7.43 -14.47
N GLU A 53 -5.26 -7.32 -15.80
CA GLU A 53 -4.87 -6.12 -16.54
C GLU A 53 -5.62 -4.87 -16.06
N SER A 54 -6.89 -4.99 -15.70
CA SER A 54 -7.68 -3.88 -15.13
C SER A 54 -7.10 -3.36 -13.81
N GLU A 55 -6.60 -4.24 -12.96
CA GLU A 55 -6.02 -3.89 -11.65
C GLU A 55 -4.65 -3.23 -11.81
N TRP A 56 -3.87 -3.69 -12.80
CA TRP A 56 -2.63 -3.04 -13.23
C TRP A 56 -2.89 -1.60 -13.70
N HIS A 57 -3.82 -1.40 -14.65
CA HIS A 57 -4.14 -0.07 -15.17
C HIS A 57 -4.75 0.86 -14.13
N ALA A 58 -5.55 0.33 -13.20
CA ALA A 58 -6.13 1.12 -12.11
C ALA A 58 -5.06 1.71 -11.17
N THR A 59 -3.92 1.03 -11.03
CA THR A 59 -2.87 1.40 -10.06
C THR A 59 -1.67 2.05 -10.73
N VAL A 60 -1.17 1.49 -11.83
CA VAL A 60 0.02 1.97 -12.56
C VAL A 60 -0.38 3.01 -13.62
N GLY A 61 -1.64 3.06 -14.03
CA GLY A 61 -2.15 4.02 -15.03
C GLY A 61 -2.38 5.43 -14.49
N TYR A 62 -2.46 5.63 -13.16
CA TYR A 62 -2.66 6.95 -12.56
C TYR A 62 -1.33 7.59 -12.14
N PRO A 63 -1.04 8.85 -12.55
CA PRO A 63 0.23 9.51 -12.22
C PRO A 63 0.31 9.89 -10.74
N ILE A 64 1.45 9.56 -10.11
CA ILE A 64 1.70 9.83 -8.69
C ILE A 64 2.37 11.19 -8.58
N ARG A 65 1.57 12.24 -8.37
CA ARG A 65 2.08 13.63 -8.35
C ARG A 65 2.86 13.97 -7.07
N HIS A 66 2.63 13.22 -5.99
CA HIS A 66 3.05 13.60 -4.64
C HIS A 66 4.37 12.93 -4.19
N ASP A 67 4.93 12.00 -4.96
CA ASP A 67 6.22 11.37 -4.68
C ASP A 67 6.97 11.07 -5.99
N ALA A 68 8.02 11.85 -6.26
CA ALA A 68 8.82 11.72 -7.49
C ALA A 68 9.52 10.35 -7.60
N TYR A 69 9.82 9.70 -6.46
CA TYR A 69 10.41 8.37 -6.45
C TYR A 69 9.35 7.32 -6.83
N LEU A 70 8.16 7.36 -6.24
CA LEU A 70 7.08 6.44 -6.63
C LEU A 70 6.69 6.61 -8.09
N GLU A 71 6.67 7.85 -8.61
CA GLU A 71 6.44 8.08 -10.03
C GLU A 71 7.55 7.50 -10.91
N SER A 72 8.81 7.51 -10.45
CA SER A 72 9.91 6.84 -11.16
C SER A 72 9.76 5.31 -11.16
N VAL A 73 9.31 4.73 -10.06
CA VAL A 73 9.02 3.29 -9.96
C VAL A 73 7.84 2.91 -10.84
N ARG A 74 6.76 3.70 -10.82
CA ARG A 74 5.60 3.54 -11.71
C ARG A 74 6.01 3.58 -13.18
N ARG A 75 6.85 4.54 -13.59
CA ARG A 75 7.36 4.63 -14.97
C ARG A 75 8.18 3.40 -15.36
N LYS A 76 9.08 2.94 -14.49
CA LYS A 76 9.84 1.69 -14.72
C LYS A 76 8.92 0.49 -14.86
N ALA A 77 7.92 0.35 -13.98
CA ALA A 77 6.93 -0.71 -14.04
C ALA A 77 6.14 -0.67 -15.36
N GLN A 78 5.73 0.53 -15.80
CA GLN A 78 5.07 0.73 -17.10
C GLN A 78 5.97 0.31 -18.27
N GLN A 79 7.26 0.64 -18.23
CA GLN A 79 8.23 0.23 -19.26
C GLN A 79 8.40 -1.29 -19.30
N ILE A 80 8.51 -1.95 -18.14
CA ILE A 80 8.58 -3.42 -18.06
C ILE A 80 7.31 -4.04 -18.68
N MET A 81 6.14 -3.46 -18.45
CA MET A 81 4.89 -3.92 -19.05
C MET A 81 4.84 -3.66 -20.57
N ASP A 82 5.44 -2.59 -21.07
CA ASP A 82 5.51 -2.32 -22.52
C ASP A 82 6.44 -3.32 -23.22
N GLU A 83 7.61 -3.59 -22.62
CA GLU A 83 8.64 -4.46 -23.20
C GLU A 83 8.32 -5.96 -23.02
N HIS A 84 7.74 -6.33 -21.87
CA HIS A 84 7.58 -7.73 -21.45
C HIS A 84 6.12 -8.14 -21.19
N GLY A 85 5.18 -7.22 -21.40
CA GLY A 85 3.75 -7.46 -21.22
C GLY A 85 3.21 -8.44 -22.24
N ARG A 86 2.37 -9.35 -21.76
CA ARG A 86 1.69 -10.33 -22.61
C ARG A 86 0.19 -10.27 -22.35
N PRO A 87 -0.48 -9.16 -22.73
CA PRO A 87 -1.88 -8.92 -22.43
C PRO A 87 -2.81 -10.03 -22.95
N TRP A 88 -2.45 -10.62 -24.10
CA TRP A 88 -3.22 -11.73 -24.68
C TRP A 88 -3.17 -13.03 -23.85
N GLN A 89 -2.06 -13.28 -23.11
CA GLN A 89 -1.96 -14.42 -22.20
C GLN A 89 -2.66 -14.14 -20.86
N ALA A 90 -2.68 -12.88 -20.42
CA ALA A 90 -3.44 -12.46 -19.25
C ALA A 90 -4.96 -12.64 -19.43
N ALA A 91 -5.47 -12.32 -20.62
CA ALA A 91 -6.88 -12.51 -20.96
C ALA A 91 -7.33 -13.99 -20.91
N GLN A 92 -6.41 -14.95 -20.96
CA GLN A 92 -6.66 -16.39 -20.84
C GLN A 92 -6.43 -16.94 -19.42
N GLY A 93 -6.23 -16.07 -18.43
CA GLY A 93 -5.92 -16.46 -17.04
C GLY A 93 -4.45 -16.79 -16.80
N GLY A 94 -3.57 -16.44 -17.74
CA GLY A 94 -2.12 -16.53 -17.61
C GLY A 94 -1.52 -15.30 -16.92
N SER A 95 -0.21 -15.31 -16.72
CA SER A 95 0.50 -14.18 -16.11
C SER A 95 0.55 -12.97 -17.04
N LEU A 96 0.39 -11.77 -16.44
CA LEU A 96 0.46 -10.47 -17.11
C LEU A 96 1.81 -10.21 -17.81
N LEU A 97 2.88 -10.75 -17.24
CA LEU A 97 4.26 -10.53 -17.67
C LEU A 97 4.95 -11.84 -18.07
N SER A 98 5.85 -11.73 -19.03
CA SER A 98 6.80 -12.79 -19.35
C SER A 98 7.70 -13.15 -18.15
N ARG A 99 8.41 -14.27 -18.20
CA ARG A 99 9.31 -14.71 -17.12
C ARG A 99 10.39 -13.66 -16.79
N SER A 100 11.00 -13.05 -17.81
CA SER A 100 11.98 -11.96 -17.66
C SER A 100 11.34 -10.74 -17.00
N GLY A 101 10.16 -10.32 -17.50
CA GLY A 101 9.46 -9.16 -16.93
C GLY A 101 9.04 -9.35 -15.47
N ARG A 102 8.73 -10.58 -15.04
CA ARG A 102 8.48 -10.90 -13.62
C ARG A 102 9.75 -10.82 -12.78
N GLU A 103 10.88 -11.25 -13.30
CA GLU A 103 12.15 -11.16 -12.57
C GLU A 103 12.55 -9.69 -12.38
N GLU A 104 12.44 -8.87 -13.42
CA GLU A 104 12.69 -7.44 -13.37
C GLU A 104 11.71 -6.69 -12.45
N LEU A 105 10.42 -7.03 -12.50
CA LEU A 105 9.42 -6.48 -11.58
C LEU A 105 9.70 -6.90 -10.13
N GLY A 106 10.22 -8.10 -9.90
CA GLY A 106 10.64 -8.59 -8.60
C GLY A 106 11.75 -7.74 -7.99
N VAL A 107 12.80 -7.45 -8.76
CA VAL A 107 13.89 -6.56 -8.34
C VAL A 107 13.36 -5.17 -8.01
N LEU A 108 12.49 -4.62 -8.86
CA LEU A 108 11.89 -3.31 -8.63
C LEU A 108 11.03 -3.28 -7.36
N ARG A 109 10.31 -4.38 -7.07
CA ARG A 109 9.52 -4.55 -5.85
C ARG A 109 10.41 -4.57 -4.61
N ASP A 110 11.53 -5.30 -4.65
CA ASP A 110 12.46 -5.42 -3.53
C ASP A 110 13.16 -4.08 -3.22
N GLU A 111 13.57 -3.35 -4.25
CA GLU A 111 14.11 -1.99 -4.09
C GLU A 111 13.10 -1.07 -3.41
N LEU A 112 11.84 -1.12 -3.84
CA LEU A 112 10.77 -0.31 -3.25
C LEU A 112 10.53 -0.70 -1.79
N ALA A 113 10.45 -1.99 -1.48
CA ALA A 113 10.24 -2.50 -0.12
C ALA A 113 11.38 -2.11 0.82
N SER A 114 12.64 -2.29 0.40
CA SER A 114 13.81 -1.91 1.21
C SER A 114 13.83 -0.42 1.54
N ARG A 115 13.42 0.44 0.59
CA ARG A 115 13.35 1.89 0.84
C ARG A 115 12.20 2.29 1.76
N MET A 116 11.10 1.55 1.78
CA MET A 116 10.03 1.82 2.74
C MET A 116 10.51 1.56 4.17
N ILE A 117 11.21 0.45 4.40
CA ILE A 117 11.76 0.08 5.70
C ILE A 117 12.75 1.14 6.22
N ASP A 118 13.66 1.64 5.36
CA ASP A 118 14.61 2.70 5.72
C ASP A 118 13.90 4.02 6.09
N LYS A 119 12.87 4.41 5.31
CA LYS A 119 12.03 5.57 5.62
C LYS A 119 11.23 5.42 6.92
N GLU A 120 10.91 4.20 7.34
CA GLU A 120 10.23 3.93 8.62
C GLU A 120 11.23 4.00 9.79
N GLY A 121 12.39 3.35 9.66
CA GLY A 121 13.45 3.38 10.67
C GLY A 121 13.98 4.79 10.97
N LYS A 122 14.11 5.64 9.95
CA LYS A 122 14.57 7.03 10.12
C LYS A 122 13.55 7.97 10.78
N ARG A 123 12.31 7.52 11.00
CA ARG A 123 11.24 8.32 11.65
C ARG A 123 11.05 7.98 13.13
N GLU A 124 11.69 6.92 13.60
CA GLU A 124 11.63 6.45 14.99
C GLU A 124 12.80 6.98 15.84
N PHE A 125 13.72 7.72 15.23
CA PHE A 125 14.83 8.44 15.88
C PHE A 125 14.63 9.96 15.81
#